data_AF-A0A970K2P4-F1
#
_entry.id   AF-A0A970K2P4-F1
#
_cell.length_a   1.000
_cell.length_b   1.000
_cell.length_c   1.000
_cell.angle_alpha   90.00
_cell.angle_beta   90.00
_cell.angle_gamma   90.00
#
_symmetry.space_group_name_H-M   'P 1'
#
loop_
_entity.id
_entity.type
_entity.pdbx_description
1 polymer ?
#
loop_
_entity_poly.entity_id
_entity_poly.type
_entity_poly.pdbx_seq_one_letter_code
_entity_poly.pdbx_strand_id
1 'polypeptide(L)'
;MNKELSQAFSEQINKEYFSAFLYLAMSDWLNEKGLNGAATWTYVQYQEELAHAQNLFHYMQYRDEPISFKAIADPSGNWQSPLEVFRHVLSHEKLVTESINNLATTAMKANDHAAYIFLQWYVSEQVEEEASAKEIISRLELAGDNTNALLMIDDQLGARVFNAPVVPGIPTAGA
;
A
#
# COMPACT_ATOMS: atom_id res chain seq x y z
N MET A 1 -8.40 -22.31 8.72
CA MET A 1 -7.47 -22.13 7.58
C MET A 1 -6.42 -23.23 7.65
N ASN A 2 -5.76 -23.63 6.54
CA ASN A 2 -4.59 -24.52 6.68
C ASN A 2 -3.36 -23.72 7.15
N LYS A 3 -2.35 -24.41 7.68
CA LYS A 3 -1.17 -23.76 8.28
C LYS A 3 -0.40 -22.87 7.28
N GLU A 4 -0.26 -23.31 6.03
CA GLU A 4 0.44 -22.58 4.98
C GLU A 4 -0.24 -21.25 4.68
N LEU A 5 -1.56 -21.27 4.49
CA LEU A 5 -2.34 -20.08 4.21
C LEU A 5 -2.38 -19.12 5.41
N SER A 6 -2.51 -19.65 6.64
CA SER A 6 -2.47 -18.85 7.88
C SER A 6 -1.14 -18.12 8.05
N GLN A 7 -0.03 -18.80 7.75
CA GLN A 7 1.29 -18.17 7.73
C GLN A 7 1.41 -17.12 6.62
N ALA A 8 0.90 -17.40 5.42
CA ALA A 8 0.96 -16.46 4.31
C ALA A 8 0.17 -15.17 4.60
N PHE A 9 -0.98 -15.25 5.29
CA PHE A 9 -1.68 -14.07 5.78
C PHE A 9 -0.87 -13.27 6.80
N SER A 10 -0.25 -13.94 7.78
CA SER A 10 0.63 -13.26 8.76
C SER A 10 1.80 -12.54 8.07
N GLU A 11 2.35 -13.15 7.02
CA GLU A 11 3.41 -12.54 6.21
C GLU A 11 2.91 -11.34 5.42
N GLN A 12 1.72 -11.42 4.84
CA GLN A 12 1.12 -10.29 4.12
C GLN A 12 0.80 -9.12 5.06
N ILE A 13 0.23 -9.38 6.25
CA ILE A 13 0.00 -8.36 7.28
C ILE A 13 1.29 -7.58 7.56
N ASN A 14 2.41 -8.29 7.72
CA ASN A 14 3.69 -7.64 7.98
C ASN A 14 4.23 -6.85 6.77
N LYS A 15 3.93 -7.28 5.54
CA LYS A 15 4.25 -6.53 4.32
C LYS A 15 3.47 -5.22 4.26
N GLU A 16 2.17 -5.22 4.54
CA GLU A 16 1.38 -3.99 4.54
C GLU A 16 1.83 -3.01 5.64
N TYR A 17 2.18 -3.52 6.83
CA TYR A 17 2.79 -2.65 7.85
C TYR A 17 4.11 -2.05 7.38
N PHE A 18 4.95 -2.82 6.69
CA PHE A 18 6.18 -2.28 6.09
C PHE A 18 5.87 -1.25 5.00
N SER A 19 4.91 -1.50 4.10
CA SER A 19 4.45 -0.55 3.07
C SER A 19 4.02 0.78 3.72
N ALA A 20 3.24 0.71 4.80
CA ALA A 20 2.84 1.90 5.55
C ALA A 20 4.07 2.70 6.02
N PHE A 21 5.01 2.07 6.73
CA PHE A 21 6.20 2.78 7.20
C PHE A 21 7.11 3.28 6.08
N LEU A 22 7.17 2.58 4.94
CA LEU A 22 7.84 3.06 3.73
C LEU A 22 7.24 4.37 3.23
N TYR A 23 5.92 4.44 3.13
CA TYR A 23 5.23 5.66 2.67
C TYR A 23 5.30 6.81 3.67
N LEU A 24 5.34 6.50 4.97
CA LEU A 24 5.62 7.50 5.99
C LEU A 24 7.04 8.09 5.85
N ALA A 25 8.05 7.26 5.59
CA ALA A 25 9.42 7.71 5.36
C ALA A 25 9.56 8.53 4.07
N MET A 26 8.84 8.16 3.01
CA MET A 26 8.78 8.95 1.77
C MET A 26 8.11 10.31 2.00
N SER A 27 7.04 10.35 2.81
CA SER A 27 6.35 11.59 3.17
C SER A 27 7.27 12.55 3.90
N ASP A 28 8.01 12.06 4.89
CA ASP A 28 9.02 12.84 5.62
C ASP A 28 10.09 13.40 4.67
N TRP A 29 10.66 12.55 3.81
CA TRP A 29 11.67 12.98 2.83
C TRP A 29 11.15 14.04 1.86
N LEU A 30 9.93 13.88 1.33
CA LEU A 30 9.30 14.84 0.42
C LEU A 30 9.02 16.18 1.11
N ASN A 31 8.58 16.14 2.37
CA ASN A 31 8.37 17.32 3.19
C ASN A 31 9.68 18.09 3.44
N GLU A 32 10.80 17.40 3.69
CA GLU A 32 12.12 18.04 3.79
C GLU A 32 12.55 18.76 2.51
N LYS A 33 12.03 18.36 1.34
CA LYS A 33 12.27 19.04 0.05
C LYS A 33 11.28 20.18 -0.24
N GLY A 34 10.32 20.43 0.65
CA GLY A 34 9.27 21.44 0.47
C GLY A 34 8.18 21.03 -0.52
N LEU A 35 8.09 19.74 -0.88
CA LEU A 35 7.04 19.18 -1.74
C LEU A 35 5.88 18.68 -0.86
N ASN A 36 5.17 19.64 -0.26
CA ASN A 36 4.16 19.38 0.77
C ASN A 36 2.97 18.58 0.22
N GLY A 37 2.63 18.77 -1.05
CA GLY A 37 1.52 18.04 -1.66
C GLY A 37 1.87 16.58 -1.96
N ALA A 38 3.06 16.29 -2.48
CA ALA A 38 3.57 14.94 -2.63
C ALA A 38 3.76 14.25 -1.26
N ALA A 39 4.22 15.00 -0.25
CA ALA A 39 4.28 14.52 1.13
C ALA A 39 2.90 14.15 1.68
N THR A 40 1.88 14.97 1.40
CA THR A 40 0.48 14.68 1.78
C THR A 40 -0.02 13.41 1.09
N TRP A 41 0.25 13.26 -0.21
CA TRP A 41 -0.17 12.08 -0.97
C TRP A 41 0.41 10.79 -0.39
N THR A 42 1.71 10.79 -0.06
CA THR A 42 2.40 9.63 0.53
C THR A 42 1.99 9.39 1.98
N TYR A 43 1.65 10.45 2.72
CA TYR A 43 1.05 10.31 4.04
C TYR A 43 -0.33 9.65 4.00
N VAL A 44 -1.18 10.02 3.03
CA VAL A 44 -2.47 9.35 2.83
C VAL A 44 -2.25 7.88 2.44
N GLN A 45 -1.28 7.59 1.56
CA GLN A 45 -0.93 6.21 1.23
C GLN A 45 -0.50 5.41 2.48
N TYR A 46 0.27 6.01 3.39
CA TYR A 46 0.58 5.39 4.69
C TYR A 46 -0.69 5.00 5.46
N GLN A 47 -1.72 5.85 5.48
CA GLN A 47 -2.98 5.57 6.15
C GLN A 47 -3.76 4.44 5.47
N GLU A 48 -3.74 4.39 4.14
CA GLU A 48 -4.37 3.33 3.34
C GLU A 48 -3.69 1.97 3.58
N GLU A 49 -2.36 1.89 3.54
CA GLU A 49 -1.64 0.64 3.84
C GLU A 49 -1.82 0.17 5.29
N LEU A 50 -1.91 1.11 6.23
CA LEU A 50 -2.21 0.77 7.61
C LEU A 50 -3.62 0.15 7.71
N ALA A 51 -4.60 0.67 6.97
CA ALA A 51 -5.93 0.10 6.89
C ALA A 51 -5.92 -1.27 6.19
N HIS A 52 -5.12 -1.46 5.13
CA HIS A 52 -4.93 -2.75 4.46
C HIS A 52 -4.45 -3.81 5.45
N ALA A 53 -3.41 -3.49 6.23
CA ALA A 53 -2.86 -4.36 7.28
C ALA A 53 -3.91 -4.71 8.34
N GLN A 54 -4.68 -3.72 8.80
CA GLN A 54 -5.73 -3.90 9.82
C GLN A 54 -6.89 -4.76 9.31
N ASN A 55 -7.29 -4.61 8.05
CA ASN A 55 -8.34 -5.41 7.44
C ASN A 55 -7.92 -6.88 7.31
N LEU A 56 -6.68 -7.17 6.90
CA LEU A 56 -6.11 -8.53 6.91
C LEU A 56 -6.06 -9.10 8.33
N PHE A 57 -5.65 -8.29 9.30
CA PHE A 57 -5.59 -8.66 10.71
C PHE A 57 -6.98 -9.04 11.25
N HIS A 58 -8.01 -8.21 11.03
CA HIS A 58 -9.37 -8.50 11.45
C HIS A 58 -9.95 -9.72 10.75
N TYR A 59 -9.65 -9.90 9.46
CA TYR A 59 -10.04 -11.11 8.73
C TYR A 59 -9.50 -12.37 9.41
N MET A 60 -8.22 -12.39 9.77
CA MET A 60 -7.61 -13.50 10.51
C MET A 60 -8.26 -13.73 11.87
N GLN A 61 -8.57 -12.66 12.61
CA GLN A 61 -9.29 -12.77 13.89
C GLN A 61 -10.69 -13.39 13.73
N TYR A 62 -11.46 -12.98 12.72
CA TYR A 62 -12.79 -13.57 12.44
C TYR A 62 -12.74 -15.02 11.98
N ARG A 63 -11.58 -15.49 11.54
CA ARG A 63 -11.33 -16.88 11.18
C ARG A 63 -10.73 -17.69 12.34
N ASP A 64 -10.62 -17.10 13.53
CA ASP A 64 -9.98 -17.68 14.73
C ASP A 64 -8.53 -18.15 14.46
N GLU A 65 -7.81 -17.44 13.58
CA GLU A 65 -6.44 -17.79 13.19
C GLU A 65 -5.39 -17.04 14.02
N PRO A 66 -4.31 -17.71 14.47
CA PRO A 66 -3.22 -17.04 15.15
C PRO A 66 -2.40 -16.18 14.17
N ILE A 67 -1.96 -15.01 14.63
CA ILE A 67 -1.16 -14.08 13.84
C ILE A 67 0.25 -13.99 14.43
N SER A 68 1.26 -14.13 13.57
CA SER A 68 2.67 -14.00 13.95
C SER A 68 3.27 -12.73 13.37
N PHE A 69 3.70 -11.81 14.23
CA PHE A 69 4.36 -10.58 13.83
C PHE A 69 5.88 -10.77 13.76
N LYS A 70 6.50 -10.13 12.77
CA LYS A 70 7.96 -10.03 12.67
C LYS A 70 8.37 -8.56 12.86
N ALA A 71 9.67 -8.33 13.08
CA ALA A 71 10.19 -6.98 13.11
C ALA A 71 9.99 -6.31 11.74
N ILE A 72 9.66 -5.01 11.77
CA ILE A 72 9.57 -4.17 10.58
C ILE A 72 10.98 -3.64 10.30
N ALA A 73 11.44 -3.81 9.06
CA ALA A 73 12.75 -3.33 8.63
C ALA A 73 12.76 -1.79 8.53
N ASP A 74 13.96 -1.20 8.53
CA ASP A 74 14.14 0.24 8.31
C ASP A 74 13.58 0.64 6.92
N PRO A 75 12.56 1.51 6.85
CA PRO A 75 11.96 1.96 5.59
C PRO A 75 12.79 3.03 4.86
N SER A 76 13.86 3.55 5.47
CA SER A 76 14.61 4.70 4.95
C SER A 76 15.23 4.41 3.59
N GLY A 77 15.04 5.33 2.65
CA GLY A 77 15.60 5.26 1.30
C GLY A 77 16.56 6.40 0.99
N ASN A 78 17.44 6.19 0.00
CA ASN A 78 18.36 7.20 -0.52
C ASN A 78 17.79 7.84 -1.80
N TRP A 79 16.61 8.46 -1.72
CA TRP A 79 15.99 9.13 -2.86
C TRP A 79 16.70 10.44 -3.20
N GLN A 80 16.83 10.74 -4.49
CA GLN A 80 17.45 11.97 -5.00
C GLN A 80 16.43 12.95 -5.61
N SER A 81 15.22 12.48 -5.95
CA SER A 81 14.18 13.30 -6.57
C SER A 81 12.78 12.76 -6.26
N PRO A 82 11.70 13.57 -6.39
CA PRO A 82 10.33 13.08 -6.30
C PRO A 82 10.04 11.98 -7.34
N LEU A 83 10.62 12.06 -8.54
CA LEU A 83 10.47 11.01 -9.55
C LEU A 83 11.03 9.67 -9.07
N GLU A 84 12.17 9.67 -8.37
CA GLU A 84 12.72 8.45 -7.77
C GLU A 84 11.85 7.90 -6.64
N VAL A 85 11.24 8.77 -5.83
CA VAL A 85 10.27 8.36 -4.80
C VAL A 85 9.11 7.61 -5.44
N PHE A 86 8.43 8.19 -6.42
CA PHE A 86 7.28 7.54 -7.06
C PHE A 86 7.66 6.32 -7.90
N ARG A 87 8.86 6.26 -8.47
CA ARG A 87 9.38 5.02 -9.07
C ARG A 87 9.60 3.93 -8.02
N HIS A 88 10.06 4.29 -6.82
CA HIS A 88 10.16 3.35 -5.70
C HIS A 88 8.76 2.87 -5.28
N VAL A 89 7.78 3.77 -5.14
CA VAL A 89 6.36 3.41 -4.90
C VAL A 89 5.90 2.37 -5.91
N LEU A 90 6.01 2.64 -7.22
CA LEU A 90 5.57 1.70 -8.24
C LEU A 90 6.30 0.35 -8.18
N SER A 91 7.61 0.36 -7.90
CA SER A 91 8.36 -0.89 -7.78
C SER A 91 7.95 -1.71 -6.56
N HIS A 92 7.63 -1.04 -5.45
CA HIS A 92 7.16 -1.65 -4.22
C HIS A 92 5.74 -2.21 -4.41
N GLU A 93 4.83 -1.43 -5.00
CA GLU A 93 3.47 -1.86 -5.30
C GLU A 93 3.42 -3.12 -6.18
N LYS A 94 4.31 -3.24 -7.16
CA LYS A 94 4.42 -4.49 -7.95
C LYS A 94 4.79 -5.71 -7.11
N LEU A 95 5.61 -5.53 -6.07
CA LEU A 95 5.97 -6.62 -5.14
C LEU A 95 4.78 -6.99 -4.24
N VAL A 96 3.99 -5.99 -3.83
CA VAL A 96 2.74 -6.21 -3.07
C VAL A 96 1.69 -6.91 -3.95
N THR A 97 1.51 -6.46 -5.19
CA THR A 97 0.67 -7.12 -6.20
C THR A 97 1.07 -8.59 -6.37
N GLU A 98 2.36 -8.89 -6.51
CA GLU A 98 2.84 -10.26 -6.61
C GLU A 98 2.53 -11.07 -5.34
N SER A 99 2.70 -10.48 -4.15
CA SER A 99 2.42 -11.19 -2.90
C SER A 99 0.94 -11.46 -2.66
N ILE A 100 0.06 -10.52 -3.01
CA ILE A 100 -1.39 -10.70 -2.99
C ILE A 100 -1.83 -11.80 -3.97
N ASN A 101 -1.31 -11.79 -5.20
CA ASN A 101 -1.61 -12.84 -6.19
C ASN A 101 -1.15 -14.23 -5.72
N ASN A 102 0.02 -14.31 -5.08
CA ASN A 102 0.51 -15.54 -4.48
C ASN A 102 -0.38 -16.00 -3.32
N LEU A 103 -0.80 -15.09 -2.44
CA LEU A 103 -1.71 -15.39 -1.33
C LEU A 103 -3.08 -15.88 -1.83
N ALA A 104 -3.65 -15.24 -2.84
CA ALA A 104 -4.89 -15.66 -3.48
C ALA A 104 -4.75 -17.05 -4.12
N THR A 105 -3.63 -17.33 -4.77
CA THR A 105 -3.32 -18.65 -5.33
C THR A 105 -3.23 -19.72 -4.24
N THR A 106 -2.59 -19.41 -3.11
CA THR A 106 -2.52 -20.32 -1.95
C THR A 106 -3.91 -20.59 -1.37
N ALA A 107 -4.78 -19.58 -1.30
CA ALA A 107 -6.17 -19.76 -0.88
C ALA A 107 -6.94 -20.72 -1.81
N MET A 108 -6.79 -20.57 -3.13
CA MET A 108 -7.38 -21.48 -4.11
C MET A 108 -6.86 -22.92 -3.95
N LYS A 109 -5.54 -23.10 -3.83
CA LYS A 109 -4.91 -24.43 -3.63
C LYS A 109 -5.40 -25.11 -2.35
N ALA A 110 -5.66 -24.33 -1.30
CA ALA A 110 -6.22 -24.82 -0.05
C ALA A 110 -7.74 -25.11 -0.12
N ASN A 111 -8.40 -24.79 -1.23
CA ASN A 111 -9.87 -24.75 -1.36
C ASN A 111 -10.55 -23.85 -0.30
N ASP A 112 -9.85 -22.82 0.20
CA ASP A 112 -10.42 -21.85 1.13
C ASP A 112 -11.12 -20.74 0.35
N HIS A 113 -12.35 -21.02 -0.09
CA HIS A 113 -13.14 -20.10 -0.90
C HIS A 113 -13.43 -18.77 -0.19
N ALA A 114 -13.57 -18.78 1.13
CA ALA A 114 -13.78 -17.57 1.90
C ALA A 114 -12.55 -16.66 1.84
N ALA A 115 -11.34 -17.22 2.02
CA ALA A 115 -10.10 -16.46 1.86
C ALA A 115 -9.91 -15.97 0.42
N TYR A 116 -10.22 -16.80 -0.57
CA TYR A 116 -10.10 -16.41 -1.96
C TYR A 116 -11.03 -15.24 -2.33
N ILE A 117 -12.30 -15.27 -1.88
CA ILE A 117 -13.27 -14.18 -2.09
C ILE A 117 -12.83 -12.91 -1.38
N PHE A 118 -12.38 -13.01 -0.12
CA PHE A 118 -11.88 -11.87 0.64
C PHE A 118 -10.70 -11.19 -0.07
N LEU A 119 -9.76 -11.97 -0.61
CA LEU A 119 -8.59 -11.46 -1.32
C LEU A 119 -8.90 -10.85 -2.69
N GLN A 120 -10.10 -11.03 -3.25
CA GLN A 120 -10.46 -10.39 -4.52
C GLN A 120 -10.47 -8.87 -4.41
N TRP A 121 -10.82 -8.33 -3.25
CA TRP A 121 -10.75 -6.88 -3.02
C TRP A 121 -9.32 -6.38 -3.18
N TYR A 122 -8.34 -7.04 -2.53
CA TYR A 122 -6.92 -6.69 -2.64
C TYR A 122 -6.38 -6.86 -4.07
N VAL A 123 -6.81 -7.90 -4.79
CA VAL A 123 -6.43 -8.08 -6.20
C VAL A 123 -6.90 -6.92 -7.06
N SER A 124 -8.11 -6.41 -6.83
CA SER A 124 -8.63 -5.24 -7.53
C SER A 124 -7.93 -3.95 -7.08
N GLU A 125 -7.73 -3.77 -5.77
CA GLU A 125 -7.07 -2.60 -5.18
C GLU A 125 -5.66 -2.39 -5.77
N GLN A 126 -4.86 -3.46 -5.84
CA GLN A 126 -3.50 -3.38 -6.39
C GLN A 126 -3.44 -2.93 -7.86
N VAL A 127 -4.52 -3.07 -8.62
CA VAL A 127 -4.60 -2.52 -9.99
C VAL A 127 -4.71 -0.99 -9.94
N GLU A 128 -5.49 -0.47 -8.99
CA GLU A 128 -5.66 0.98 -8.79
C GLU A 128 -4.38 1.60 -8.21
N GLU A 129 -3.73 0.95 -7.25
CA GLU A 129 -2.45 1.39 -6.65
C GLU A 129 -1.34 1.55 -7.69
N GLU A 130 -1.13 0.52 -8.51
CA GLU A 130 -0.16 0.57 -9.59
C GLU A 130 -0.50 1.63 -10.64
N ALA A 131 -1.78 1.86 -10.94
CA ALA A 131 -2.21 2.86 -11.91
C ALA A 131 -1.96 4.28 -11.38
N SER A 132 -2.29 4.53 -10.12
CA SER A 132 -2.07 5.78 -9.41
C SER A 132 -0.57 6.16 -9.42
N ALA A 133 0.31 5.22 -9.07
CA ALA A 133 1.75 5.45 -9.12
C ALA A 133 2.27 5.73 -10.55
N LYS A 134 1.80 4.99 -11.56
CA LYS A 134 2.18 5.19 -12.98
C LYS A 134 1.75 6.55 -13.50
N GLU A 135 0.57 7.02 -13.12
CA GLU A 135 0.08 8.35 -13.52
C GLU A 135 1.00 9.45 -13.00
N ILE A 136 1.35 9.40 -11.71
CA ILE A 136 2.23 10.41 -11.09
C ILE A 136 3.61 10.40 -11.73
N ILE A 137 4.20 9.21 -11.95
CA ILE A 137 5.48 9.07 -12.67
C ILE A 137 5.39 9.73 -14.05
N SER A 138 4.34 9.42 -14.81
CA SER A 138 4.16 9.96 -16.18
C SER A 138 4.08 11.48 -16.17
N ARG A 139 3.39 12.06 -15.17
CA ARG A 139 3.28 13.51 -15.01
C ARG A 139 4.60 14.16 -14.62
N LEU A 140 5.35 13.55 -13.72
CA LEU A 140 6.69 14.02 -13.33
C LEU A 140 7.68 13.93 -14.50
N GLU A 141 7.63 12.87 -15.31
CA GLU A 141 8.42 12.74 -16.53
C GLU A 141 8.06 13.80 -17.57
N LEU A 142 6.78 14.11 -17.75
CA LEU A 142 6.32 15.19 -18.62
C LEU A 142 6.77 16.58 -18.13
N ALA A 143 6.82 16.80 -16.82
CA ALA A 143 7.29 18.05 -16.25
C ALA A 143 8.80 18.28 -16.49
N GLY A 144 9.61 17.21 -16.47
CA GLY A 144 11.06 17.30 -16.60
C GLY A 144 11.65 18.27 -15.58
N ASP A 145 12.47 19.21 -16.04
CA ASP A 145 13.12 20.22 -15.19
C ASP A 145 12.26 21.48 -14.96
N ASN A 146 11.00 21.49 -15.39
CA ASN A 146 10.14 22.66 -15.25
C ASN A 146 9.58 22.79 -13.83
N THR A 147 10.17 23.70 -13.05
CA THR A 147 9.77 23.95 -11.66
C THR A 147 8.30 24.36 -11.51
N ASN A 148 7.74 25.15 -12.44
CA ASN A 148 6.33 25.54 -12.36
C ASN A 148 5.40 24.34 -12.56
N ALA A 149 5.75 23.44 -13.49
CA ALA A 149 5.00 22.20 -13.70
C ALA A 149 5.09 21.29 -12.46
N LEU A 150 6.26 21.20 -11.82
CA LEU A 150 6.43 20.45 -10.58
C LEU A 150 5.54 21.00 -9.45
N LEU A 151 5.51 22.32 -9.24
CA LEU A 151 4.66 22.95 -8.21
C LEU A 151 3.17 22.71 -8.49
N MET A 152 2.74 22.76 -9.75
CA MET A 152 1.36 22.43 -10.13
C MET A 152 1.00 20.96 -9.87
N ILE A 153 1.95 20.04 -10.07
CA ILE A 153 1.77 18.62 -9.73
C ILE A 153 1.65 18.49 -8.21
N ASP A 154 2.57 19.12 -7.46
CA ASP A 154 2.58 19.09 -6.00
C ASP A 154 1.25 19.57 -5.42
N ASP A 155 0.76 20.74 -5.82
CA ASP A 155 -0.53 21.29 -5.37
C ASP A 155 -1.71 20.30 -5.59
N GLN A 156 -1.71 19.58 -6.72
CA GLN A 156 -2.74 18.59 -7.01
C GLN A 156 -2.62 17.33 -6.15
N LEU A 157 -1.39 16.87 -5.89
CA LEU A 157 -1.15 15.74 -4.98
C LEU A 157 -1.60 16.08 -3.55
N GLY A 158 -1.45 17.34 -3.15
CA GLY A 158 -1.90 17.85 -1.84
C GLY A 158 -3.41 17.85 -1.63
N ALA A 159 -4.21 17.64 -2.67
CA ALA A 159 -5.66 17.53 -2.57
C ALA A 159 -6.14 16.11 -2.20
N ARG A 160 -5.25 15.11 -2.15
CA ARG A 160 -5.63 13.74 -1.75
C ARG A 160 -6.09 13.74 -0.30
N VAL A 161 -7.23 13.10 -0.06
CA VAL A 161 -7.79 12.89 1.29
C VAL A 161 -7.90 11.41 1.55
N PHE A 162 -7.64 11.02 2.80
CA PHE A 162 -7.81 9.65 3.22
C PHE A 162 -9.29 9.25 3.19
N ASN A 163 -9.58 8.18 2.46
CA ASN A 163 -10.87 7.51 2.48
C ASN A 163 -10.63 6.08 2.95
N ALA A 164 -11.20 5.71 4.09
CA ALA A 164 -11.00 4.36 4.62
C ALA A 164 -11.53 3.30 3.63
N PRO A 165 -10.72 2.28 3.28
CA PRO A 165 -11.14 1.25 2.34
C PRO A 165 -12.30 0.43 2.91
N VAL A 166 -13.30 0.16 2.08
CA VAL A 166 -14.45 -0.68 2.43
C VAL A 166 -14.21 -2.09 1.92
N VAL A 167 -13.62 -2.93 2.77
CA VAL A 167 -13.30 -4.32 2.43
C VAL A 167 -14.50 -5.24 2.71
N PRO A 168 -15.04 -5.95 1.70
CA PRO A 168 -16.18 -6.83 1.89
C PRO A 168 -15.93 -7.90 2.96
N GLY A 169 -16.88 -8.04 3.90
CA GLY A 169 -16.80 -9.02 4.97
C GLY A 169 -16.01 -8.57 6.21
N ILE A 170 -15.45 -7.37 6.21
CA ILE A 170 -14.85 -6.73 7.39
C ILE A 170 -15.71 -5.54 7.79
N PRO A 171 -16.26 -5.50 9.02
CA PRO A 171 -16.93 -4.31 9.52
C PRO A 171 -15.94 -3.14 9.51
N THR A 172 -16.37 -1.99 9.00
CA THR A 172 -15.57 -0.76 9.10
C THR A 172 -15.29 -0.47 10.57
N ALA A 173 -14.02 -0.28 10.93
CA ALA A 173 -13.62 0.03 12.29
C ALA A 173 -14.41 1.24 12.82
N GLY A 174 -15.25 1.03 13.84
CA GLY A 174 -16.09 2.07 14.45
C GLY A 174 -17.61 1.94 14.23
N ALA A 175 -18.09 0.83 13.66
CA ALA A 175 -19.52 0.44 13.67
C ALA A 175 -19.86 -0.46 14.87
#